data_AF-A0A1L3SXQ9-F1
#
_entry.id   AF-A0A1L3SXQ9-F1
#
_cell.length_a   1.000
_cell.length_b   1.000
_cell.length_c   1.000
_cell.angle_alpha   90.00
_cell.angle_beta   90.00
_cell.angle_gamma   90.00
#
_symmetry.space_group_name_H-M   'P 1'
#
loop_
_entity.id
_entity.type
_entity.pdbx_description
1 polymer ?
#
loop_
_entity_poly.entity_id
_entity_poly.type
_entity_poly.pdbx_seq_one_letter_code
_entity_poly.pdbx_strand_id
1 'polypeptide(L)'
;MAAGTKLHCPLTEGIFSMDRITETTIGAARVGILGDPHLGRTFIRGVPLDKRCLREGMVSRDFRQRLENSGRYDVHICTGDLFDRWAVPYVVVFEAAWAYLAAARSNPETRYFVLAGNHDISRDLKRKGALDLFELIVSRCQNVFVVRHGRGALLAEMGGVKVGFFPFHPITPAAELVTEEIDVAFGHWDTICGHDNMVPTERFAEVGCRTVYTGHVHLPDEFTRDGVKVVQVGSMQPYAHGEDTGEMYVTLRPEELEGTDLRDKCVRVLLNRGEPFDQQVDCLQLSFKRVGDNEDDAVEEVSMGEFDLMALFSQAFEEAGVPQTVREKLVERFEEARIKE
;
A
#
# COMPACT_ATOMS: atom_id res chain seq x y z
N MET A 1 -16.41 -0.04 45.90
CA MET A 1 -14.98 -0.22 45.58
C MET A 1 -14.88 -1.34 44.56
N ALA A 2 -14.83 -0.99 43.28
CA ALA A 2 -14.83 -1.95 42.18
C ALA A 2 -13.38 -2.26 41.76
N ALA A 3 -13.03 -3.53 41.81
CA ALA A 3 -11.76 -4.06 41.34
C ALA A 3 -11.76 -4.06 39.80
N GLY A 4 -10.84 -3.28 39.21
CA GLY A 4 -10.59 -3.27 37.78
C GLY A 4 -9.47 -4.25 37.44
N THR A 5 -9.83 -5.37 36.80
CA THR A 5 -8.91 -6.36 36.26
C THR A 5 -8.13 -5.75 35.11
N LYS A 6 -6.82 -5.53 35.28
CA LYS A 6 -5.92 -5.18 34.18
C LYS A 6 -5.67 -6.43 33.34
N LEU A 7 -6.16 -6.43 32.10
CA LEU A 7 -5.72 -7.34 31.06
C LEU A 7 -4.27 -7.00 30.71
N HIS A 8 -3.35 -7.79 31.26
CA HIS A 8 -1.94 -7.77 30.90
C HIS A 8 -1.81 -8.66 29.65
N CYS A 9 -1.49 -8.06 28.50
CA CYS A 9 -1.08 -8.82 27.32
C CYS A 9 0.45 -9.06 27.44
N PRO A 10 0.93 -10.31 27.55
CA PRO A 10 2.36 -10.61 27.59
C PRO A 10 2.79 -11.12 26.21
N LEU A 11 3.47 -10.29 25.43
CA LEU A 11 4.24 -10.76 24.27
C LEU A 11 5.60 -10.05 24.29
N THR A 12 6.57 -10.72 24.88
CA THR A 12 8.01 -10.43 24.76
C THR A 12 8.59 -11.20 23.57
N GLU A 13 9.34 -10.47 22.76
CA GLU A 13 10.56 -10.91 22.07
C GLU A 13 10.43 -12.03 21.01
N GLY A 14 9.98 -11.61 19.83
CA GLY A 14 10.20 -12.28 18.55
C GLY A 14 10.19 -11.23 17.44
N ILE A 15 11.23 -10.40 17.36
CA ILE A 15 11.31 -9.33 16.35
C ILE A 15 11.72 -9.97 15.02
N PHE A 16 10.75 -10.26 14.16
CA PHE A 16 10.98 -10.40 12.73
C PHE A 16 11.42 -9.03 12.19
N SER A 17 12.74 -8.79 12.14
CA SER A 17 13.31 -7.63 11.47
C SER A 17 13.47 -7.97 9.99
N MET A 18 12.47 -7.61 9.19
CA MET A 18 12.67 -7.41 7.77
C MET A 18 12.92 -5.92 7.57
N ASP A 19 14.16 -5.46 7.72
CA ASP A 19 14.55 -4.06 7.42
C ASP A 19 14.40 -3.79 5.91
N ARG A 20 13.16 -3.59 5.44
CA ARG A 20 12.82 -3.24 4.04
C ARG A 20 12.70 -1.73 3.86
N ILE A 21 13.63 -0.96 4.41
CA ILE A 21 13.82 0.43 3.95
C ILE A 21 14.78 0.33 2.79
N THR A 22 14.38 0.82 1.62
CA THR A 22 15.28 0.90 0.47
C THR A 22 16.26 2.03 0.72
N GLU A 23 17.52 1.67 0.99
CA GLU A 23 18.60 2.60 1.25
C GLU A 23 19.32 2.96 -0.06
N THR A 24 19.53 4.25 -0.29
CA THR A 24 20.23 4.72 -1.48
C THR A 24 20.95 6.04 -1.22
N THR A 25 21.71 6.50 -2.22
CA THR A 25 22.39 7.78 -2.20
C THR A 25 21.99 8.61 -3.41
N ILE A 26 21.56 9.85 -3.17
CA ILE A 26 21.26 10.82 -4.23
C ILE A 26 22.24 11.98 -4.10
N GLY A 27 23.18 12.05 -5.03
CA GLY A 27 24.33 12.94 -4.93
C GLY A 27 25.09 12.67 -3.62
N ALA A 28 25.23 13.70 -2.78
CA ALA A 28 25.85 13.58 -1.47
C ALA A 28 24.91 13.14 -0.32
N ALA A 29 23.60 13.00 -0.57
CA ALA A 29 22.61 12.70 0.47
C ALA A 29 22.33 11.20 0.61
N ARG A 30 22.24 10.73 1.85
CA ARG A 30 21.74 9.39 2.22
C ARG A 30 20.23 9.42 2.32
N VAL A 31 19.58 8.49 1.64
CA VAL A 31 18.12 8.46 1.48
C VAL A 31 17.58 7.12 1.93
N GLY A 32 16.60 7.15 2.84
CA GLY A 32 15.80 6.00 3.22
C GLY A 32 14.42 6.08 2.58
N ILE A 33 14.01 5.05 1.85
CA ILE A 33 12.73 5.02 1.14
C ILE A 33 11.85 3.91 1.73
N LEU A 34 10.65 4.29 2.16
CA LEU A 34 9.59 3.44 2.69
C LEU A 34 8.48 3.34 1.65
N GLY A 35 8.17 2.13 1.19
CA GLY A 35 7.05 1.90 0.28
C GLY A 35 5.84 1.31 0.99
N ASP A 36 4.66 1.70 0.50
CA ASP A 36 3.33 1.16 0.79
C ASP A 36 3.11 0.63 2.23
N PRO A 37 3.08 1.51 3.26
CA PRO A 37 2.82 1.10 4.65
C PRO A 37 1.42 0.56 4.93
N HIS A 38 0.41 0.94 4.13
CA HIS A 38 -0.98 0.52 4.25
C HIS A 38 -1.50 0.51 5.70
N LEU A 39 -1.28 1.61 6.43
CA LEU A 39 -1.72 1.70 7.82
C LEU A 39 -3.24 1.65 7.90
N GLY A 40 -3.76 0.82 8.81
CA GLY A 40 -5.20 0.62 8.97
C GLY A 40 -5.79 -0.51 8.12
N ARG A 41 -4.94 -1.26 7.41
CA ARG A 41 -5.32 -2.55 6.82
C ARG A 41 -5.87 -3.47 7.89
N THR A 42 -6.93 -4.21 7.58
CA THR A 42 -7.60 -5.13 8.50
C THR A 42 -7.45 -6.57 8.03
N PHE A 43 -6.97 -7.45 8.90
CA PHE A 43 -6.77 -8.86 8.60
C PHE A 43 -7.85 -9.67 9.32
N ILE A 44 -8.92 -10.02 8.60
CA ILE A 44 -10.11 -10.64 9.22
C ILE A 44 -10.32 -12.07 8.70
N ARG A 45 -10.18 -12.29 7.39
CA ARG A 45 -10.54 -13.56 6.76
C ARG A 45 -9.53 -14.64 7.12
N GLY A 46 -10.00 -15.72 7.74
CA GLY A 46 -9.14 -16.84 8.15
C GLY A 46 -8.32 -16.58 9.41
N VAL A 47 -8.51 -15.43 10.08
CA VAL A 47 -7.77 -15.09 11.30
C VAL A 47 -8.52 -15.63 12.53
N PRO A 48 -7.87 -16.47 13.38
CA PRO A 48 -8.46 -16.94 14.63
C PRO A 48 -8.90 -15.78 15.54
N LEU A 49 -10.00 -15.96 16.29
CA LEU A 49 -10.59 -14.89 17.11
C LEU A 49 -9.61 -14.31 18.14
N ASP A 50 -8.81 -15.17 18.75
CA ASP A 50 -7.77 -14.85 19.74
C ASP A 50 -6.54 -14.16 19.12
N LYS A 51 -6.40 -14.19 17.80
CA LYS A 51 -5.29 -13.59 17.04
C LYS A 51 -5.67 -12.34 16.24
N ARG A 52 -6.94 -11.91 16.32
CA ARG A 52 -7.35 -10.65 15.70
C ARG A 52 -6.53 -9.47 16.24
N CYS A 53 -6.28 -8.49 15.39
CA CYS A 53 -5.46 -7.31 15.68
C CYS A 53 -3.95 -7.58 15.80
N LEU A 54 -3.48 -8.83 15.75
CA LEU A 54 -2.04 -9.11 15.85
C LEU A 54 -1.28 -8.58 14.62
N ARG A 55 -1.78 -8.85 13.40
CA ARG A 55 -1.15 -8.37 12.15
C ARG A 55 -1.18 -6.84 12.06
N GLU A 56 -2.31 -6.21 12.40
CA GLU A 56 -2.44 -4.76 12.48
C GLU A 56 -1.43 -4.16 13.47
N GLY A 57 -1.27 -4.80 14.64
CA GLY A 57 -0.26 -4.44 15.62
C GLY A 57 1.17 -4.61 15.11
N MET A 58 1.45 -5.64 14.32
CA MET A 58 2.78 -5.85 13.70
C MET A 58 3.10 -4.76 12.68
N VAL A 59 2.16 -4.41 11.81
CA VAL A 59 2.29 -3.32 10.82
C VAL A 59 2.58 -1.99 11.55
N SER A 60 1.78 -1.66 12.57
CA SER A 60 1.94 -0.43 13.34
C SER A 60 3.26 -0.37 14.12
N ARG A 61 3.74 -1.49 14.68
CA ARG A 61 5.05 -1.55 15.36
C ARG A 61 6.21 -1.36 14.38
N ASP A 62 6.18 -2.06 13.25
CA ASP A 62 7.24 -2.00 12.24
C ASP A 62 7.35 -0.58 11.66
N PHE A 63 6.22 0.04 11.33
CA PHE A 63 6.16 1.43 10.88
C PHE A 63 6.83 2.40 11.87
N ARG A 64 6.51 2.29 13.18
CA ARG A 64 7.14 3.14 14.21
C ARG A 64 8.63 2.89 14.32
N GLN A 65 9.06 1.62 14.34
CA GLN A 65 10.47 1.25 14.43
C GLN A 65 11.30 1.83 13.27
N ARG A 66 10.75 1.79 12.04
CA ARG A 66 11.41 2.38 10.86
C ARG A 66 11.55 3.89 10.97
N LEU A 67 10.52 4.57 11.45
CA LEU A 67 10.58 6.02 11.67
C LEU A 67 11.51 6.39 12.83
N GLU A 68 11.58 5.61 13.90
CA GLU A 68 12.56 5.80 14.99
C GLU A 68 14.00 5.70 14.46
N ASN A 69 14.26 4.76 13.56
CA ASN A 69 15.57 4.55 12.94
C ASN A 69 15.88 5.48 11.75
N SER A 70 14.96 6.38 11.39
CA SER A 70 15.11 7.24 10.19
C SER A 70 16.18 8.33 10.33
N GLY A 71 16.64 8.63 11.55
CA GLY A 71 17.67 9.65 11.82
C GLY A 71 19.04 9.36 11.23
N ARG A 72 19.25 8.16 10.70
CA ARG A 72 20.47 7.79 9.96
C ARG A 72 20.51 8.34 8.53
N TYR A 73 19.39 8.87 8.03
CA TYR A 73 19.28 9.42 6.68
C TYR A 73 19.20 10.95 6.70
N ASP A 74 19.69 11.56 5.64
CA ASP A 74 19.53 13.00 5.42
C ASP A 74 18.10 13.28 4.88
N VAL A 75 17.52 12.30 4.18
CA VAL A 75 16.14 12.33 3.69
C VAL A 75 15.45 10.99 3.90
N HIS A 76 14.20 11.01 4.41
CA HIS A 76 13.31 9.85 4.48
C HIS A 76 12.08 10.09 3.60
N ILE A 77 11.71 9.13 2.76
CA ILE A 77 10.64 9.28 1.77
C ILE A 77 9.64 8.12 1.92
N CYS A 78 8.36 8.43 2.11
CA CYS A 78 7.26 7.48 1.98
C CYS A 78 6.64 7.63 0.59
N THR A 79 6.74 6.61 -0.27
CA THR A 79 6.37 6.68 -1.70
C THR A 79 4.90 6.38 -1.97
N GLY A 80 4.00 6.87 -1.11
CA GLY A 80 2.56 6.63 -1.22
C GLY A 80 2.03 5.55 -0.30
N ASP A 81 0.70 5.39 -0.37
CA ASP A 81 -0.13 4.45 0.38
C ASP A 81 0.23 4.36 1.86
N LEU A 82 0.38 5.54 2.50
CA LEU A 82 0.59 5.62 3.94
C LEU A 82 -0.58 4.95 4.67
N PHE A 83 -1.80 5.15 4.19
CA PHE A 83 -3.00 4.52 4.71
C PHE A 83 -3.56 3.49 3.72
N ASP A 84 -4.11 2.39 4.24
CA ASP A 84 -4.71 1.30 3.45
C ASP A 84 -5.93 1.74 2.64
N ARG A 85 -6.50 2.91 2.94
CA ARG A 85 -7.63 3.50 2.24
C ARG A 85 -7.76 4.97 2.63
N TRP A 86 -8.49 5.72 1.81
CA TRP A 86 -8.60 7.17 1.98
C TRP A 86 -9.27 7.55 3.32
N ALA A 87 -10.05 6.63 3.89
CA ALA A 87 -10.68 6.77 5.20
C ALA A 87 -10.32 5.58 6.10
N VAL A 88 -9.46 5.83 7.09
CA VAL A 88 -9.13 4.88 8.17
C VAL A 88 -9.60 5.41 9.52
N PRO A 89 -9.71 4.56 10.57
CA PRO A 89 -10.03 5.04 11.91
C PRO A 89 -9.07 6.14 12.38
N TYR A 90 -9.59 7.16 13.08
CA TYR A 90 -8.77 8.29 13.52
C TYR A 90 -7.55 7.90 14.34
N VAL A 91 -7.64 6.84 15.15
CA VAL A 91 -6.49 6.33 15.91
C VAL A 91 -5.31 5.99 15.00
N VAL A 92 -5.55 5.42 13.81
CA VAL A 92 -4.51 5.11 12.83
C VAL A 92 -3.84 6.39 12.31
N VAL A 93 -4.65 7.41 12.00
CA VAL A 93 -4.14 8.72 11.55
C VAL A 93 -3.29 9.39 12.64
N PHE A 94 -3.77 9.38 13.88
CA PHE A 94 -3.05 9.93 15.02
C PHE A 94 -1.74 9.18 15.29
N GLU A 95 -1.74 7.85 15.22
CA GLU A 95 -0.53 7.04 15.39
C GLU A 95 0.51 7.36 14.31
N ALA A 96 0.09 7.44 13.04
CA ALA A 96 0.96 7.79 11.93
C ALA A 96 1.57 9.19 12.11
N ALA A 97 0.72 10.19 12.38
CA ALA A 97 1.17 11.56 12.59
C ALA A 97 2.10 11.69 13.80
N TRP A 98 1.79 11.00 14.90
CA TRP A 98 2.62 11.01 16.09
C TRP A 98 3.99 10.39 15.85
N ALA A 99 4.06 9.28 15.11
CA ALA A 99 5.33 8.65 14.75
C ALA A 99 6.21 9.59 13.92
N TYR A 100 5.65 10.25 12.90
CA TYR A 100 6.38 11.25 12.11
C TYR A 100 6.82 12.45 12.96
N LEU A 101 5.94 13.00 13.80
CA LEU A 101 6.29 14.11 14.69
C LEU A 101 7.38 13.74 15.68
N ALA A 102 7.36 12.52 16.23
CA ALA A 102 8.38 12.03 17.15
C ALA A 102 9.73 11.86 16.45
N ALA A 103 9.74 11.23 15.27
CA ALA A 103 10.94 11.06 14.45
C ALA A 103 11.53 12.41 14.02
N ALA A 104 10.70 13.30 13.49
CA ALA A 104 11.13 14.61 13.00
C ALA A 104 11.66 15.54 14.10
N ARG A 105 11.11 15.46 15.33
CA ARG A 105 11.65 16.18 16.49
C ARG A 105 12.97 15.60 16.98
N SER A 106 13.12 14.28 16.93
CA SER A 106 14.34 13.60 17.36
C SER A 106 15.48 13.80 16.35
N ASN A 107 15.13 13.95 15.07
CA ASN A 107 16.05 14.07 13.95
C ASN A 107 15.73 15.34 13.13
N PRO A 108 16.01 16.55 13.68
CA PRO A 108 15.63 17.81 13.03
C PRO A 108 16.32 18.05 11.68
N GLU A 109 17.46 17.42 11.43
CA GLU A 109 18.22 17.51 10.17
C GLU A 109 17.69 16.56 9.09
N THR A 110 16.95 15.52 9.46
CA THR A 110 16.33 14.60 8.49
C THR A 110 15.08 15.27 7.91
N ARG A 111 15.01 15.35 6.57
CA ARG A 111 13.79 15.80 5.87
C ARG A 111 12.90 14.60 5.57
N TYR A 112 11.61 14.70 5.89
CA TYR A 112 10.62 13.66 5.67
C TYR A 112 9.67 14.07 4.54
N PHE A 113 9.58 13.28 3.48
CA PHE A 113 8.61 13.46 2.41
C PHE A 113 7.58 12.34 2.48
N VAL A 114 6.30 12.68 2.47
CA VAL A 114 5.19 11.73 2.44
C VAL A 114 4.37 12.00 1.19
N LEU A 115 4.50 11.14 0.20
CA LEU A 115 3.74 11.23 -1.03
C LEU A 115 2.38 10.58 -0.81
N ALA A 116 1.35 11.12 -1.47
CA ALA A 116 0.06 10.47 -1.55
C ALA A 116 0.10 9.36 -2.60
N GLY A 117 -0.32 8.15 -2.22
CA GLY A 117 -0.62 7.07 -3.17
C GLY A 117 -2.10 7.06 -3.58
N ASN A 118 -2.51 6.04 -4.33
CA ASN A 118 -3.90 5.90 -4.77
C ASN A 118 -4.85 5.54 -3.62
N HIS A 119 -4.36 4.89 -2.57
CA HIS A 119 -5.16 4.57 -1.39
C HIS A 119 -5.38 5.80 -0.51
N ASP A 120 -4.46 6.75 -0.47
CA ASP A 120 -4.51 7.91 0.44
C ASP A 120 -5.57 8.97 0.05
N ILE A 121 -6.09 8.91 -1.18
CA ILE A 121 -6.92 9.97 -1.78
C ILE A 121 -8.32 9.44 -2.13
N SER A 122 -9.35 10.23 -1.84
CA SER A 122 -10.71 9.97 -2.32
C SER A 122 -10.86 10.36 -3.79
N ARG A 123 -11.54 9.52 -4.58
CA ARG A 123 -11.96 9.88 -5.96
C ARG A 123 -12.88 11.10 -6.00
N ASP A 124 -13.72 11.27 -4.99
CA ASP A 124 -14.43 12.52 -4.75
C ASP A 124 -13.48 13.51 -4.06
N LEU A 125 -12.87 14.38 -4.86
CA LEU A 125 -11.88 15.37 -4.42
C LEU A 125 -12.41 16.40 -3.42
N LYS A 126 -13.74 16.48 -3.23
CA LYS A 126 -14.35 17.35 -2.22
C LYS A 126 -14.29 16.72 -0.83
N ARG A 127 -14.14 15.40 -0.73
CA ARG A 127 -14.04 14.70 0.56
C ARG A 127 -12.66 14.86 1.16
N LYS A 128 -12.64 14.96 2.48
CA LYS A 128 -11.43 15.00 3.29
C LYS A 128 -11.24 13.67 3.99
N GLY A 129 -10.06 13.09 3.81
CA GLY A 129 -9.71 11.76 4.28
C GLY A 129 -8.62 11.75 5.33
N ALA A 130 -8.05 10.56 5.53
CA ALA A 130 -6.96 10.27 6.44
C ALA A 130 -5.73 11.13 6.15
N LEU A 131 -5.31 11.25 4.88
CA LEU A 131 -4.16 12.05 4.51
C LEU A 131 -4.39 13.56 4.73
N ASP A 132 -5.61 14.08 4.51
CA ASP A 132 -5.93 15.48 4.82
C ASP A 132 -5.79 15.77 6.33
N LEU A 133 -6.27 14.85 7.17
CA LEU A 133 -6.15 14.98 8.62
C LEU A 133 -4.70 14.81 9.08
N PHE A 134 -3.95 13.88 8.49
CA PHE A 134 -2.53 13.70 8.73
C PHE A 134 -1.75 14.99 8.40
N GLU A 135 -1.93 15.55 7.20
CA GLU A 135 -1.30 16.80 6.75
C GLU A 135 -1.60 17.94 7.73
N LEU A 136 -2.85 18.06 8.18
CA LEU A 136 -3.24 19.07 9.17
C LEU A 136 -2.44 18.94 10.47
N ILE A 137 -2.28 17.73 10.99
CA ILE A 137 -1.57 17.46 12.25
C ILE A 137 -0.07 17.76 12.11
N VAL A 138 0.57 17.33 11.01
CA VAL A 138 2.02 17.48 10.82
C VAL A 138 2.43 18.83 10.25
N SER A 139 1.48 19.65 9.75
CA SER A 139 1.72 20.93 9.05
C SER A 139 2.64 21.94 9.75
N ARG A 140 2.76 21.88 11.08
CA ARG A 140 3.63 22.78 11.86
C ARG A 140 5.06 22.28 12.01
N CYS A 141 5.37 21.07 11.53
CA CYS A 141 6.70 20.48 11.59
C CYS A 141 7.49 20.87 10.33
N GLN A 142 8.59 21.61 10.51
CA GLN A 142 9.31 22.24 9.39
C GLN A 142 10.02 21.26 8.47
N ASN A 143 10.32 20.06 8.95
CA ASN A 143 11.02 19.01 8.22
C ASN A 143 10.10 17.85 7.80
N VAL A 144 8.77 17.99 7.88
CA VAL A 144 7.80 17.01 7.36
C VAL A 144 6.99 17.64 6.24
N PHE A 145 7.12 17.10 5.03
CA PHE A 145 6.52 17.59 3.81
C PHE A 145 5.53 16.57 3.26
N VAL A 146 4.25 16.94 3.18
CA VAL A 146 3.22 16.13 2.53
C VAL A 146 3.06 16.58 1.09
N VAL A 147 3.20 15.64 0.16
CA VAL A 147 3.13 15.86 -1.29
C VAL A 147 1.86 15.19 -1.82
N ARG A 148 0.94 15.97 -2.41
CA ARG A 148 -0.39 15.50 -2.85
C ARG A 148 -0.85 16.16 -4.15
N HIS A 149 -1.73 15.49 -4.88
CA HIS A 149 -2.23 15.86 -6.22
C HIS A 149 -2.59 17.34 -6.41
N GLY A 150 -3.21 17.98 -5.41
CA GLY A 150 -3.70 19.36 -5.53
C GLY A 150 -2.63 20.44 -5.68
N ARG A 151 -1.34 20.10 -5.58
CA ARG A 151 -0.21 21.03 -5.72
C ARG A 151 0.74 20.66 -6.88
N GLY A 152 0.40 19.67 -7.69
CA GLY A 152 1.30 19.15 -8.73
C GLY A 152 2.54 18.47 -8.15
N ALA A 153 3.58 18.36 -8.98
CA ALA A 153 4.88 17.84 -8.55
C ALA A 153 5.58 18.82 -7.59
N LEU A 154 6.23 18.30 -6.55
CA LEU A 154 7.15 19.09 -5.72
C LEU A 154 8.57 18.90 -6.22
N LEU A 155 9.24 20.00 -6.56
CA LEU A 155 10.66 19.99 -6.91
C LEU A 155 11.52 20.37 -5.71
N ALA A 156 12.63 19.67 -5.54
CA ALA A 156 13.60 19.93 -4.48
C ALA A 156 15.03 19.66 -4.95
N GLU A 157 15.99 20.14 -4.16
CA GLU A 157 17.39 19.76 -4.28
C GLU A 157 17.77 18.78 -3.15
N MET A 158 18.51 17.74 -3.52
CA MET A 158 18.99 16.71 -2.61
C MET A 158 20.43 16.34 -2.98
N GLY A 159 21.38 16.61 -2.08
CA GLY A 159 22.79 16.26 -2.30
C GLY A 159 23.40 16.88 -3.57
N GLY A 160 22.90 18.03 -4.02
CA GLY A 160 23.31 18.70 -5.27
C GLY A 160 22.61 18.18 -6.53
N VAL A 161 21.57 17.36 -6.39
CA VAL A 161 20.80 16.73 -7.49
C VAL A 161 19.38 17.28 -7.49
N LYS A 162 18.82 17.55 -8.68
CA LYS A 162 17.43 17.99 -8.83
C LYS A 162 16.50 16.79 -8.73
N VAL A 163 15.55 16.85 -7.80
CA VAL A 163 14.62 15.77 -7.51
C VAL A 163 13.18 16.24 -7.68
N GLY A 164 12.35 15.42 -8.33
CA GLY A 164 10.91 15.63 -8.40
C GLY A 164 10.13 14.60 -7.58
N PHE A 165 9.09 15.04 -6.88
CA PHE A 165 8.15 14.21 -6.15
C PHE A 165 6.77 14.32 -6.80
N PHE A 166 6.24 13.20 -7.25
CA PHE A 166 5.03 13.09 -8.06
C PHE A 166 4.02 12.19 -7.33
N PRO A 167 3.10 12.76 -6.55
CA PRO A 167 2.07 11.97 -5.88
C PRO A 167 1.09 11.39 -6.91
N PHE A 168 0.39 10.32 -6.55
CA PHE A 168 -0.70 9.81 -7.36
C PHE A 168 -1.71 10.92 -7.66
N HIS A 169 -2.17 10.98 -8.91
CA HIS A 169 -3.14 11.96 -9.37
C HIS A 169 -4.38 11.25 -9.96
N PRO A 170 -5.60 11.49 -9.46
CA PRO A 170 -6.78 10.69 -9.80
C PRO A 170 -7.43 11.01 -11.16
N ILE A 171 -6.94 12.02 -11.88
CA ILE A 171 -7.57 12.53 -13.13
C ILE A 171 -6.53 12.83 -14.21
N THR A 172 -5.52 13.65 -13.88
CA THR A 172 -4.40 13.95 -14.76
C THR A 172 -3.48 12.73 -14.92
N PRO A 173 -3.20 12.28 -16.16
CA PRO A 173 -2.26 11.22 -16.44
C PRO A 173 -0.85 11.52 -15.93
N ALA A 174 -0.13 10.47 -15.52
CA ALA A 174 1.21 10.60 -14.94
C ALA A 174 2.21 11.34 -15.85
N ALA A 175 2.15 11.10 -17.17
CA ALA A 175 3.04 11.75 -18.14
C ALA A 175 2.85 13.27 -18.19
N GLU A 176 1.61 13.77 -18.01
CA GLU A 176 1.32 15.21 -18.04
C GLU A 176 1.86 15.95 -16.81
N LEU A 177 2.12 15.24 -15.72
CA LEU A 177 2.69 15.82 -14.51
C LEU A 177 4.19 16.13 -14.65
N VAL A 178 4.88 15.52 -15.62
CA VAL A 178 6.33 15.64 -15.81
C VAL A 178 6.64 16.78 -16.79
N THR A 179 6.83 17.98 -16.25
CA THR A 179 7.03 19.20 -17.05
C THR A 179 8.44 19.79 -16.97
N GLU A 180 9.17 19.51 -15.89
CA GLU A 180 10.43 20.19 -15.53
C GLU A 180 11.63 19.23 -15.61
N GLU A 181 12.83 19.77 -15.88
CA GLU A 181 14.08 19.01 -15.87
C GLU A 181 14.46 18.56 -14.45
N ILE A 182 14.66 17.26 -14.29
CA ILE A 182 15.04 16.61 -13.03
C ILE A 182 15.99 15.45 -13.30
N ASP A 183 16.82 15.11 -12.33
CA ASP A 183 17.76 13.99 -12.43
C ASP A 183 17.17 12.69 -11.88
N VAL A 184 16.36 12.81 -10.81
CA VAL A 184 15.73 11.70 -10.09
C VAL A 184 14.26 12.02 -9.80
N ALA A 185 13.38 11.03 -9.96
CA ALA A 185 11.97 11.16 -9.61
C ALA A 185 11.54 10.15 -8.55
N PHE A 186 10.59 10.57 -7.71
CA PHE A 186 9.86 9.72 -6.77
C PHE A 186 8.37 9.83 -7.06
N GLY A 187 7.66 8.72 -7.09
CA GLY A 187 6.22 8.74 -7.25
C GLY A 187 5.55 7.43 -6.91
N HIS A 188 4.31 7.29 -7.36
CA HIS A 188 3.45 6.17 -7.04
C HIS A 188 2.68 5.76 -8.29
N TRP A 189 3.33 4.92 -9.10
CA TRP A 189 2.92 4.57 -10.46
C TRP A 189 2.89 3.07 -10.70
N ASP A 190 2.09 2.68 -11.67
CA ASP A 190 2.08 1.34 -12.24
C ASP A 190 3.34 1.06 -13.08
N THR A 191 3.82 -0.19 -13.05
CA THR A 191 4.96 -0.64 -13.86
C THR A 191 4.60 -1.75 -14.85
N ILE A 192 3.55 -2.52 -14.57
CA ILE A 192 3.12 -3.68 -15.36
C ILE A 192 1.91 -3.33 -16.23
N CYS A 193 0.83 -2.86 -15.60
CA CYS A 193 -0.44 -2.57 -16.25
C CYS A 193 -1.09 -1.31 -15.67
N GLY A 194 -1.58 -0.45 -16.55
CA GLY A 194 -2.23 0.81 -16.21
C GLY A 194 -2.33 1.63 -17.50
N HIS A 195 -3.38 2.43 -17.68
CA HIS A 195 -3.40 3.35 -18.83
C HIS A 195 -2.89 4.72 -18.43
N ASP A 196 -3.46 5.30 -17.37
CA ASP A 196 -3.25 6.71 -17.03
C ASP A 196 -2.18 6.94 -15.94
N ASN A 197 -1.88 5.92 -15.13
CA ASN A 197 -0.94 5.99 -14.00
C ASN A 197 0.37 5.19 -14.21
N MET A 198 0.64 4.74 -15.44
CA MET A 198 1.92 4.09 -15.76
C MET A 198 3.09 5.03 -15.54
N VAL A 199 4.21 4.51 -15.02
CA VAL A 199 5.43 5.30 -14.85
C VAL A 199 5.89 5.84 -16.21
N PRO A 200 5.90 7.18 -16.42
CA PRO A 200 6.05 7.78 -17.74
C PRO A 200 7.53 7.89 -18.13
N THR A 201 8.17 6.74 -18.38
CA THR A 201 9.61 6.63 -18.63
C THR A 201 10.08 7.40 -19.87
N GLU A 202 9.32 7.38 -20.96
CA GLU A 202 9.61 8.21 -22.14
C GLU A 202 9.72 9.70 -21.76
N ARG A 203 8.71 10.20 -21.02
CA ARG A 203 8.68 11.61 -20.62
C ARG A 203 9.79 11.95 -19.63
N PHE A 204 10.13 11.03 -18.73
CA PHE A 204 11.28 11.20 -17.84
C PHE A 204 12.60 11.28 -18.60
N ALA A 205 12.79 10.44 -19.62
CA ALA A 205 13.98 10.48 -20.47
C ALA A 205 14.10 11.82 -21.22
N GLU A 206 12.99 12.35 -21.74
CA GLU A 206 12.95 13.65 -22.43
C GLU A 206 13.38 14.83 -21.54
N VAL A 207 13.02 14.81 -20.25
CA VAL A 207 13.40 15.86 -19.29
C VAL A 207 14.74 15.59 -18.58
N GLY A 208 15.48 14.57 -19.03
CA GLY A 208 16.83 14.25 -18.53
C GLY A 208 16.88 13.40 -17.26
N CYS A 209 15.75 12.88 -16.78
CA CYS A 209 15.68 12.02 -15.60
C CYS A 209 16.28 10.64 -15.92
N ARG A 210 17.12 10.12 -15.02
CA ARG A 210 17.82 8.84 -15.22
C ARG A 210 17.35 7.74 -14.27
N THR A 211 16.75 8.11 -13.15
CA THR A 211 16.32 7.15 -12.13
C THR A 211 14.99 7.56 -11.53
N VAL A 212 14.08 6.61 -11.47
CA VAL A 212 12.74 6.78 -10.92
C VAL A 212 12.53 5.74 -9.83
N TYR A 213 12.08 6.19 -8.67
CA TYR A 213 11.64 5.33 -7.57
C TYR A 213 10.12 5.38 -7.51
N THR A 214 9.47 4.22 -7.51
CA THR A 214 8.02 4.13 -7.49
C THR A 214 7.53 3.24 -6.35
N GLY A 215 6.48 3.69 -5.66
CA GLY A 215 5.59 2.81 -4.89
C GLY A 215 4.56 2.13 -5.78
N HIS A 216 3.45 1.69 -5.19
CA HIS A 216 2.28 1.03 -5.82
C HIS A 216 2.45 -0.48 -5.99
N VAL A 217 3.54 -0.91 -6.61
CA VAL A 217 3.81 -2.35 -6.76
C VAL A 217 4.52 -2.86 -5.51
N HIS A 218 3.85 -3.76 -4.78
CA HIS A 218 4.31 -4.23 -3.48
C HIS A 218 5.52 -5.18 -3.53
N LEU A 219 5.83 -5.74 -4.71
CA LEU A 219 7.04 -6.54 -4.91
C LEU A 219 8.20 -5.62 -5.32
N PRO A 220 9.33 -5.65 -4.60
CA PRO A 220 10.52 -4.90 -5.01
C PRO A 220 11.11 -5.50 -6.29
N ASP A 221 11.49 -4.63 -7.23
CA ASP A 221 12.06 -5.00 -8.52
C ASP A 221 12.85 -3.83 -9.12
N GLU A 222 13.74 -4.10 -10.06
CA GLU A 222 14.43 -3.07 -10.83
C GLU A 222 14.52 -3.42 -12.32
N PHE A 223 14.25 -2.43 -13.17
CA PHE A 223 14.37 -2.60 -14.61
C PHE A 223 14.74 -1.27 -15.28
N THR A 224 15.08 -1.33 -16.56
CA THR A 224 15.33 -0.13 -17.38
C THR A 224 14.33 -0.09 -18.52
N ARG A 225 13.67 1.06 -18.70
CA ARG A 225 12.74 1.33 -19.81
C ARG A 225 12.99 2.74 -20.32
N ASP A 226 13.09 2.89 -21.63
CA ASP A 226 13.38 4.18 -22.32
C ASP A 226 14.67 4.87 -21.83
N GLY A 227 15.66 4.09 -21.38
CA GLY A 227 16.92 4.61 -20.84
C GLY A 227 16.83 5.15 -19.40
N VAL A 228 15.67 4.99 -18.75
CA VAL A 228 15.43 5.37 -17.36
C VAL A 228 15.45 4.12 -16.49
N LYS A 229 16.24 4.13 -15.41
CA LYS A 229 16.21 3.08 -14.38
C LYS A 229 14.96 3.27 -13.53
N VAL A 230 14.10 2.26 -13.47
CA VAL A 230 12.92 2.22 -12.59
C VAL A 230 13.20 1.28 -11.43
N VAL A 231 13.05 1.78 -10.21
CA VAL A 231 13.18 1.03 -8.96
C VAL A 231 11.80 0.95 -8.31
N GLN A 232 11.24 -0.26 -8.29
CA GLN A 232 10.04 -0.56 -7.52
C GLN A 232 10.46 -0.78 -6.06
N VAL A 233 9.96 0.08 -5.17
CA VAL A 233 10.38 0.08 -3.77
C VAL A 233 9.85 -1.14 -3.02
N GLY A 234 8.68 -1.64 -3.42
CA GLY A 234 7.96 -2.68 -2.70
C GLY A 234 7.30 -2.17 -1.42
N SER A 235 6.49 -3.02 -0.80
CA SER A 235 5.77 -2.68 0.42
C SER A 235 6.62 -2.84 1.69
N MET A 236 6.24 -2.12 2.75
CA MET A 236 6.86 -2.22 4.07
C MET A 236 6.82 -3.65 4.62
N GLN A 237 5.68 -4.33 4.44
CA GLN A 237 5.46 -5.73 4.79
C GLN A 237 4.71 -6.42 3.66
N PRO A 238 4.87 -7.75 3.51
CA PRO A 238 3.93 -8.50 2.69
C PRO A 238 2.51 -8.38 3.26
N TYR A 239 1.55 -8.13 2.40
CA TYR A 239 0.12 -8.07 2.73
C TYR A 239 -0.66 -9.25 2.13
N ALA A 240 -0.06 -9.95 1.16
CA ALA A 240 -0.66 -11.10 0.51
C ALA A 240 0.38 -12.20 0.21
N HIS A 241 -0.11 -13.42 -0.05
CA HIS A 241 0.74 -14.57 -0.40
C HIS A 241 1.59 -14.38 -1.66
N GLY A 242 1.19 -13.51 -2.58
CA GLY A 242 1.97 -13.21 -3.79
C GLY A 242 3.14 -12.26 -3.55
N GLU A 243 3.21 -11.61 -2.38
CA GLU A 243 4.18 -10.55 -2.07
C GLU A 243 5.32 -11.05 -1.19
N ASP A 244 5.31 -12.33 -0.86
CA ASP A 244 6.24 -12.92 0.10
C ASP A 244 6.97 -14.12 -0.47
N THR A 245 8.21 -14.31 -0.02
CA THR A 245 9.10 -15.39 -0.42
C THR A 245 9.02 -16.60 0.51
N GLY A 246 7.97 -16.68 1.33
CA GLY A 246 7.75 -17.76 2.30
C GLY A 246 8.15 -17.39 3.73
N GLU A 247 8.43 -16.12 4.03
CA GLU A 247 8.83 -15.72 5.37
C GLU A 247 7.62 -15.50 6.29
N MET A 248 6.63 -14.70 5.94
CA MET A 248 5.40 -14.50 6.72
C MET A 248 4.21 -15.24 6.10
N TYR A 249 4.08 -15.23 4.79
CA TYR A 249 3.03 -15.91 4.03
C TYR A 249 3.59 -17.18 3.42
N VAL A 250 3.07 -18.33 3.84
CA VAL A 250 3.51 -19.65 3.37
C VAL A 250 2.37 -20.38 2.69
N THR A 251 2.71 -21.12 1.63
CA THR A 251 1.77 -22.01 0.95
C THR A 251 2.28 -23.44 1.13
N LEU A 252 1.49 -24.28 1.78
CA LEU A 252 1.89 -25.64 2.21
C LEU A 252 0.80 -26.65 1.84
N ARG A 253 1.18 -27.89 1.59
CA ARG A 253 0.27 -29.05 1.53
C ARG A 253 -0.02 -29.55 2.95
N PRO A 254 -1.11 -30.31 3.18
CA PRO A 254 -1.47 -30.82 4.50
C PRO A 254 -0.34 -31.61 5.18
N GLU A 255 0.44 -32.38 4.43
CA GLU A 255 1.57 -33.16 4.91
C GLU A 255 2.77 -32.32 5.38
N GLU A 256 2.84 -31.05 4.98
CA GLU A 256 3.94 -30.12 5.34
C GLU A 256 3.64 -29.31 6.61
N LEU A 257 2.42 -29.41 7.14
CA LEU A 257 2.00 -28.69 8.34
C LEU A 257 2.58 -29.28 9.62
N GLU A 258 2.73 -30.61 9.67
CA GLU A 258 3.17 -31.32 10.86
C GLU A 258 4.66 -31.02 11.15
N GLY A 259 4.94 -30.54 12.37
CA GLY A 259 6.30 -30.22 12.81
C GLY A 259 6.83 -28.84 12.37
N THR A 260 6.04 -28.04 11.64
CA THR A 260 6.41 -26.69 11.22
C THR A 260 5.88 -25.63 12.21
N ASP A 261 6.72 -24.69 12.65
CA ASP A 261 6.27 -23.56 13.49
C ASP A 261 5.59 -22.48 12.63
N LEU A 262 4.26 -22.41 12.74
CA LEU A 262 3.41 -21.55 11.92
C LEU A 262 2.77 -20.41 12.70
N ARG A 263 3.08 -20.26 14.00
CA ARG A 263 2.36 -19.37 14.94
C ARG A 263 2.29 -17.92 14.49
N ASP A 264 3.38 -17.45 13.88
CA ASP A 264 3.56 -16.08 13.38
C ASP A 264 3.46 -16.00 11.84
N LYS A 265 2.82 -16.99 11.20
CA LYS A 265 2.69 -17.09 9.74
C LYS A 265 1.24 -16.95 9.28
N CYS A 266 1.05 -16.41 8.08
CA CYS A 266 -0.17 -16.53 7.30
C CYS A 266 -0.06 -17.76 6.40
N VAL A 267 -0.89 -18.77 6.63
CA VAL A 267 -0.79 -20.09 5.99
C VAL A 267 -1.89 -20.24 4.95
N ARG A 268 -1.50 -20.66 3.74
CA ARG A 268 -2.41 -21.12 2.70
C ARG A 268 -2.20 -22.62 2.50
N VAL A 269 -3.26 -23.40 2.72
CA VAL A 269 -3.20 -24.85 2.52
C VAL A 269 -3.63 -25.19 1.10
N LEU A 270 -2.76 -25.89 0.37
CA LEU A 270 -3.06 -26.45 -0.95
C LEU A 270 -3.78 -27.78 -0.81
N LEU A 271 -5.06 -27.81 -1.17
CA LEU A 271 -5.89 -29.01 -1.11
C LEU A 271 -6.15 -29.55 -2.51
N ASN A 272 -6.21 -30.86 -2.67
CA ASN A 272 -6.75 -31.47 -3.88
C ASN A 272 -8.27 -31.26 -3.94
N ARG A 273 -8.86 -31.43 -5.13
CA ARG A 273 -10.30 -31.31 -5.33
C ARG A 273 -11.04 -32.34 -4.47
N GLY A 274 -11.97 -31.85 -3.64
CA GLY A 274 -12.76 -32.70 -2.73
C GLY A 274 -12.01 -33.20 -1.49
N GLU A 275 -10.73 -32.86 -1.34
CA GLU A 275 -9.96 -33.22 -0.14
C GLU A 275 -10.51 -32.48 1.09
N PRO A 276 -10.90 -33.20 2.15
CA PRO A 276 -11.29 -32.58 3.42
C PRO A 276 -10.06 -32.04 4.16
N PHE A 277 -10.27 -31.04 5.00
CA PHE A 277 -9.24 -30.53 5.90
C PHE A 277 -9.82 -30.36 7.29
N ASP A 278 -9.30 -31.13 8.24
CA ASP A 278 -9.76 -31.20 9.63
C ASP A 278 -8.65 -30.92 10.66
N GLN A 279 -7.44 -30.59 10.20
CA GLN A 279 -6.32 -30.25 11.06
C GLN A 279 -6.48 -28.84 11.64
N GLN A 280 -6.16 -28.69 12.93
CA GLN A 280 -6.07 -27.38 13.56
C GLN A 280 -4.67 -26.81 13.36
N VAL A 281 -4.58 -25.61 12.77
CA VAL A 281 -3.29 -24.93 12.52
C VAL A 281 -3.20 -23.69 13.39
N ASP A 282 -2.22 -23.67 14.28
CA ASP A 282 -1.90 -22.49 15.08
C ASP A 282 -1.08 -21.50 14.24
N CYS A 283 -1.76 -20.54 13.62
CA CYS A 283 -1.17 -19.55 12.70
C CYS A 283 -1.88 -18.20 12.79
N LEU A 284 -1.32 -17.13 12.21
CA LEU A 284 -1.94 -15.79 12.21
C LEU A 284 -3.19 -15.75 11.33
N GLN A 285 -3.16 -16.45 10.20
CA GLN A 285 -4.24 -16.51 9.23
C GLN A 285 -4.20 -17.86 8.53
N LEU A 286 -5.36 -18.51 8.35
CA LEU A 286 -5.50 -19.75 7.60
C LEU A 286 -6.40 -19.52 6.38
N SER A 287 -5.88 -19.84 5.19
CA SER A 287 -6.61 -19.81 3.93
C SER A 287 -6.44 -21.12 3.18
N PHE A 288 -7.27 -21.37 2.18
CA PHE A 288 -7.26 -22.59 1.38
C PHE A 288 -7.21 -22.24 -0.10
N LYS A 289 -6.44 -23.00 -0.88
CA LYS A 289 -6.47 -22.99 -2.34
C LYS A 289 -6.61 -24.42 -2.83
N ARG A 290 -7.62 -24.68 -3.66
CA ARG A 290 -7.85 -26.02 -4.22
C ARG A 290 -7.18 -26.14 -5.59
N VAL A 291 -6.48 -27.24 -5.81
CA VAL A 291 -5.82 -27.53 -7.09
C VAL A 291 -6.90 -27.87 -8.12
N GLY A 292 -6.94 -27.11 -9.22
CA GLY A 292 -7.86 -27.32 -10.33
C GLY A 292 -9.15 -26.48 -10.27
N ASP A 293 -9.34 -25.66 -9.25
CA ASP A 293 -10.19 -24.47 -9.40
C ASP A 293 -9.38 -23.48 -10.25
N ASN A 294 -9.97 -22.98 -11.35
CA ASN A 294 -9.31 -22.03 -12.25
C ASN A 294 -8.79 -20.82 -11.45
N GLU A 295 -7.74 -20.18 -11.97
CA GLU A 295 -7.00 -19.09 -11.32
C GLU A 295 -7.84 -17.86 -10.92
N ASP A 296 -9.13 -17.82 -11.29
CA ASP A 296 -10.10 -16.80 -10.90
C ASP A 296 -10.53 -16.87 -9.42
N ASP A 297 -10.24 -17.96 -8.70
CA ASP A 297 -10.42 -18.06 -7.24
C ASP A 297 -9.14 -17.67 -6.46
N ALA A 298 -8.25 -16.90 -7.07
CA ALA A 298 -7.50 -15.95 -6.27
C ALA A 298 -8.56 -15.15 -5.50
N VAL A 299 -8.63 -15.37 -4.19
CA VAL A 299 -9.24 -14.41 -3.30
C VAL A 299 -8.41 -13.15 -3.45
N GLU A 300 -8.72 -12.36 -4.49
CA GLU A 300 -8.66 -10.93 -4.38
C GLU A 300 -9.42 -10.65 -3.09
N GLU A 301 -8.65 -10.34 -2.06
CA GLU A 301 -9.18 -9.55 -0.98
C GLU A 301 -9.72 -8.32 -1.71
N VAL A 302 -11.05 -8.25 -1.85
CA VAL A 302 -11.72 -7.11 -2.45
C VAL A 302 -11.36 -5.92 -1.58
N SER A 303 -10.22 -5.32 -1.88
CA SER A 303 -9.99 -3.90 -1.73
C SER A 303 -11.24 -3.29 -2.35
N MET A 304 -12.03 -2.56 -1.58
CA MET A 304 -13.07 -1.71 -2.18
C MET A 304 -12.42 -0.50 -2.88
N GLY A 305 -11.42 -0.76 -3.72
CA GLY A 305 -11.13 -0.01 -4.93
C GLY A 305 -11.83 -0.73 -6.08
N GLU A 306 -12.65 0.01 -6.82
CA GLU A 306 -13.35 -0.42 -8.03
C GLU A 306 -14.44 -1.48 -7.88
N PHE A 307 -15.50 -1.15 -7.14
CA PHE A 307 -16.82 -1.72 -7.48
C PHE A 307 -17.43 -0.88 -8.61
N ASP A 308 -17.03 -1.15 -9.87
CA ASP A 308 -17.70 -0.60 -11.04
C ASP A 308 -19.00 -1.39 -11.29
N LEU A 309 -20.06 -0.88 -10.67
CA LEU A 309 -21.42 -1.41 -10.82
C LEU A 309 -21.86 -1.47 -12.28
N MET A 310 -21.40 -0.55 -13.13
CA MET A 310 -21.74 -0.52 -14.55
C MET A 310 -20.98 -1.58 -15.34
N ALA A 311 -19.71 -1.82 -15.01
CA ALA A 311 -18.94 -2.93 -15.58
C ALA A 311 -19.58 -4.28 -15.20
N LEU A 312 -19.96 -4.45 -13.94
CA LEU A 312 -20.66 -5.65 -13.45
C LEU A 312 -22.02 -5.88 -14.11
N PHE A 313 -22.82 -4.82 -14.29
CA PHE A 313 -24.08 -4.92 -15.04
C PHE A 313 -23.84 -5.30 -16.49
N SER A 314 -22.84 -4.70 -17.14
CA SER A 314 -22.53 -4.95 -18.54
C SER A 314 -22.12 -6.41 -18.75
N GLN A 315 -21.23 -6.92 -17.89
CA GLN A 315 -20.81 -8.32 -17.90
C GLN A 315 -21.99 -9.27 -17.63
N ALA A 316 -22.80 -9.02 -16.61
CA ALA A 316 -23.95 -9.86 -16.28
C ALA A 316 -25.01 -9.89 -17.41
N PHE A 317 -25.21 -8.77 -18.11
CA PHE A 317 -26.13 -8.71 -19.26
C PHE A 317 -25.59 -9.42 -20.50
N GLU A 318 -24.27 -9.45 -20.68
CA GLU A 318 -23.61 -10.23 -21.72
C GLU A 318 -23.71 -11.72 -21.47
N GLU A 319 -23.39 -12.17 -20.26
CA GLU A 319 -23.49 -13.58 -19.85
C GLU A 319 -24.93 -14.10 -19.94
N ALA A 320 -25.91 -13.27 -19.57
CA ALA A 320 -27.33 -13.63 -19.63
C ALA A 320 -27.96 -13.47 -21.04
N GLY A 321 -27.20 -13.02 -22.05
CA GLY A 321 -27.69 -12.86 -23.42
C GLY A 321 -28.81 -11.83 -23.57
N VAL A 322 -28.86 -10.82 -22.69
CA VAL A 322 -29.93 -9.82 -22.69
C VAL A 322 -29.79 -8.93 -23.94
N PRO A 323 -30.85 -8.72 -24.75
CA PRO A 323 -30.78 -7.84 -25.92
C PRO A 323 -30.44 -6.40 -25.55
N GLN A 324 -29.63 -5.73 -26.38
CA GLN A 324 -29.10 -4.38 -26.12
C GLN A 324 -30.20 -3.34 -25.81
N THR A 325 -31.33 -3.41 -26.51
CA THR A 325 -32.49 -2.53 -26.28
C THR A 325 -33.17 -2.71 -24.92
N VAL A 326 -32.98 -3.86 -24.28
CA VAL A 326 -33.45 -4.15 -22.92
C VAL A 326 -32.41 -3.71 -21.89
N ARG A 327 -31.12 -3.86 -22.19
CA ARG A 327 -30.01 -3.37 -21.34
C ARG A 327 -30.10 -1.86 -21.15
N GLU A 328 -30.26 -1.11 -22.23
CA GLU A 328 -30.35 0.36 -22.21
C GLU A 328 -31.50 0.84 -21.31
N LYS A 329 -32.67 0.20 -21.38
CA LYS A 329 -33.84 0.53 -20.53
C LYS A 329 -33.64 0.17 -19.06
N LEU A 330 -32.91 -0.91 -18.76
CA LEU A 330 -32.63 -1.32 -17.39
C LEU A 330 -31.59 -0.42 -16.73
N VAL A 331 -30.56 -0.02 -17.48
CA VAL A 331 -29.55 0.95 -17.03
C VAL A 331 -30.19 2.33 -16.81
N GLU A 332 -31.05 2.78 -17.73
CA GLU A 332 -31.78 4.05 -17.58
C GLU A 332 -32.66 4.05 -16.32
N ARG A 333 -33.44 2.98 -16.09
CA ARG A 333 -34.25 2.84 -14.87
C ARG A 333 -33.43 2.76 -13.59
N PHE A 334 -32.26 2.13 -13.65
CA PHE A 334 -31.35 2.05 -12.51
C PHE A 334 -30.79 3.44 -12.15
N GLU A 335 -30.35 4.21 -13.14
CA GLU A 335 -29.90 5.60 -12.94
C GLU A 335 -31.03 6.51 -12.44
N GLU A 336 -32.25 6.38 -12.99
CA GLU A 336 -33.42 7.11 -12.53
C GLU A 336 -33.79 6.82 -11.07
N ALA A 337 -33.64 5.56 -10.62
CA ALA A 337 -33.87 5.16 -9.24
C ALA A 337 -32.76 5.69 -8.32
N ARG A 338 -31.51 5.68 -8.78
CA ARG A 338 -30.36 6.19 -8.03
C ARG A 338 -30.41 7.70 -7.79
N ILE A 339 -30.96 8.47 -8.73
CA ILE A 339 -31.08 9.94 -8.62
C ILE A 339 -32.19 10.37 -7.65
N LYS A 340 -33.13 9.48 -7.31
CA LYS A 340 -34.29 9.77 -6.45
C LYS A 340 -34.05 9.55 -4.95
N GLU A 341 -32.91 8.99 -4.55
CA GLU A 341 -32.44 8.89 -3.15
C GLU A 341 -31.41 9.96 -2.81
#